data_AF-R7QCM6-F1
#
_entry.id   AF-R7QCM6-F1
#
_cell.length_a   1.000
_cell.length_b   1.000
_cell.length_c   1.000
_cell.angle_alpha   90.00
_cell.angle_beta   90.00
_cell.angle_gamma   90.00
#
_symmetry.space_group_name_H-M   'P 1'
#
loop_
_entity.id
_entity.type
_entity.pdbx_description
1 polymer ?
#
loop_
_entity_poly.entity_id
_entity_poly.type
_entity_poly.pdbx_seq_one_letter_code
_entity_poly.pdbx_strand_id
1 'polypeptide(L)'
;MKTVSRIVPGQTVPPLARLLFFFRQANRFLSNRISAPRRRNSAEPTSHLLGATLSPLSASPEMSHLRSESHTPRRISQISLLAVSALLICIAEFALPGGLTPRREKEKILAKRVAEQLDLISPDDPNVVLPGGPIPIDRVHRQALVHRGSWMFALDSHLRLLLTWRAPEMKTCPMTWAPVGEHAIVNETFEEAATRGLEEEAAFIPRPRIYPVGIPFYYHHVYDNGTKDERTDNQWTQAYVVLPRGDALDFRTLDDRDAQIGTADVENTRYQGMSLPDVVRHAIQRPEYFCHETQVMWILQVIPLVVRTLETYDMRLFRGYLQEEWTTLVESGSPVCCAESENLKPVPEVNVSLCGVPCEVPHHETDDDDDDPAS
;
A
#
# COMPACT_ATOMS: atom_id res chain seq x y z
N MET A 1 -47.21 -0.89 28.01
CA MET A 1 -46.52 -1.96 27.25
C MET A 1 -46.04 -1.37 25.93
N LYS A 2 -44.73 -1.27 25.69
CA LYS A 2 -44.14 -0.79 24.42
C LYS A 2 -43.58 -1.98 23.66
N THR A 3 -44.08 -2.20 22.45
CA THR A 3 -43.65 -3.25 21.55
C THR A 3 -42.29 -2.87 20.93
N VAL A 4 -41.25 -3.65 21.20
CA VAL A 4 -39.94 -3.54 20.54
C VAL A 4 -39.93 -4.50 19.35
N SER A 5 -39.84 -3.97 18.13
CA SER A 5 -39.69 -4.80 16.93
C SER A 5 -38.24 -5.28 16.83
N ARG A 6 -38.04 -6.61 16.83
CA ARG A 6 -36.74 -7.25 16.55
C ARG A 6 -36.42 -7.14 15.07
N ILE A 7 -35.21 -6.68 14.75
CA ILE A 7 -34.65 -6.74 13.38
C ILE A 7 -34.12 -8.16 13.16
N VAL A 8 -34.51 -8.78 12.04
CA VAL A 8 -34.06 -10.10 11.62
C VAL A 8 -32.69 -9.98 10.93
N PRO A 9 -31.66 -10.74 11.32
CA PRO A 9 -30.37 -10.75 10.62
C PRO A 9 -30.54 -11.28 9.19
N GLY A 10 -30.04 -10.54 8.19
CA GLY A 10 -30.00 -10.96 6.78
C GLY A 10 -30.81 -10.12 5.79
N GLN A 11 -31.59 -9.14 6.24
CA GLN A 11 -32.24 -8.18 5.30
C GLN A 11 -31.30 -7.03 4.95
N THR A 12 -30.93 -6.92 3.67
CA THR A 12 -30.26 -5.76 3.11
C THR A 12 -31.20 -4.55 3.15
N VAL A 13 -30.92 -3.61 4.04
CA VAL A 13 -31.65 -2.34 4.10
C VAL A 13 -31.34 -1.56 2.82
N PRO A 14 -32.35 -1.15 2.02
CA PRO A 14 -32.11 -0.43 0.78
C PRO A 14 -31.32 0.86 1.06
N PRO A 15 -30.41 1.28 0.16
CA PRO A 15 -29.52 2.43 0.36
C PRO A 15 -30.27 3.70 0.81
N LEU A 16 -31.47 3.90 0.29
CA LEU A 16 -32.35 5.02 0.62
C LEU A 16 -32.78 5.04 2.11
N ALA A 17 -33.01 3.88 2.72
CA ALA A 17 -33.42 3.78 4.11
C ALA A 17 -32.25 4.03 5.09
N ARG A 18 -31.01 3.68 4.71
CA ARG A 18 -29.80 4.09 5.45
C ARG A 18 -29.60 5.60 5.38
N LEU A 19 -29.78 6.20 4.22
CA LEU A 19 -29.66 7.64 4.03
C LEU A 19 -30.67 8.41 4.92
N LEU A 20 -31.94 7.99 4.91
CA LEU A 20 -32.99 8.60 5.74
C LEU A 20 -32.75 8.45 7.26
N PHE A 21 -32.11 7.37 7.69
CA PHE A 21 -31.72 7.17 9.09
C PHE A 21 -30.64 8.17 9.53
N PHE A 22 -29.62 8.40 8.70
CA PHE A 22 -28.59 9.41 8.97
C PHE A 22 -29.16 10.83 9.01
N PHE A 23 -30.05 11.19 8.08
CA PHE A 23 -30.73 12.50 8.11
C PHE A 23 -31.58 12.70 9.38
N ARG A 24 -32.23 11.64 9.89
CA ARG A 24 -32.99 11.71 11.16
C ARG A 24 -32.09 11.86 12.38
N GLN A 25 -30.93 11.21 12.42
CA GLN A 25 -29.94 11.36 13.49
C GLN A 25 -29.34 12.78 13.50
N ALA A 26 -28.95 13.30 12.34
CA ALA A 26 -28.38 14.64 12.20
C ALA A 26 -29.38 15.75 12.62
N ASN A 27 -30.66 15.62 12.23
CA ASN A 27 -31.69 16.57 12.66
C ASN A 27 -31.93 16.54 14.17
N ARG A 28 -31.90 15.36 14.83
CA ARG A 28 -32.04 15.27 16.29
C ARG A 28 -30.88 15.95 17.03
N PHE A 29 -29.66 15.81 16.52
CA PHE A 29 -28.48 16.41 17.13
C PHE A 29 -28.51 17.95 17.03
N LEU A 30 -29.01 18.48 15.92
CA LEU A 30 -29.12 19.93 15.68
C LEU A 30 -30.28 20.56 16.46
N SER A 31 -31.43 19.89 16.58
CA SER A 31 -32.56 20.38 17.39
C SER A 31 -32.21 20.49 18.88
N ASN A 32 -31.34 19.64 19.41
CA ASN A 32 -30.94 19.69 20.82
C ASN A 32 -29.98 20.84 21.16
N ARG A 33 -29.29 21.44 20.18
CA ARG A 33 -28.41 22.61 20.41
C ARG A 33 -29.13 23.95 20.43
N ILE A 34 -30.33 24.04 19.87
CA ILE A 34 -31.07 25.31 19.75
C ILE A 34 -31.82 25.66 21.05
N SER A 35 -31.97 24.71 21.97
CA SER A 35 -32.76 24.87 23.22
C SER A 35 -31.94 25.21 24.47
N ALA A 36 -30.64 25.52 24.38
CA ALA A 36 -29.83 25.85 25.55
C ALA A 36 -30.02 27.33 25.96
N PRO A 37 -30.40 27.65 27.22
CA PRO A 37 -30.62 29.01 27.65
C PRO A 37 -29.30 29.78 27.79
N ARG A 38 -29.27 30.98 27.19
CA ARG A 38 -28.14 31.91 27.16
C ARG A 38 -27.86 32.43 28.58
N ARG A 39 -26.73 32.07 29.19
CA ARG A 39 -26.25 32.65 30.46
C ARG A 39 -25.92 34.14 30.26
N ARG A 40 -26.57 35.00 31.05
CA ARG A 40 -26.21 36.41 31.26
C ARG A 40 -24.92 36.47 32.08
N ASN A 41 -23.90 37.16 31.55
CA ASN A 41 -22.77 37.63 32.36
C ASN A 41 -22.97 39.12 32.64
N SER A 42 -22.76 39.47 33.91
CA SER A 42 -22.89 40.77 34.55
C SER A 42 -21.72 41.72 34.21
N ALA A 43 -22.03 43.01 34.36
CA ALA A 43 -21.15 44.18 34.29
C ALA A 43 -19.96 44.10 35.28
N GLU A 44 -18.91 44.94 35.25
CA GLU A 44 -18.89 46.42 35.28
C GLU A 44 -17.41 46.96 35.14
N PRO A 45 -17.01 48.22 35.44
CA PRO A 45 -16.77 49.33 34.50
C PRO A 45 -15.33 49.94 34.53
N THR A 46 -15.02 50.89 33.62
CA THR A 46 -14.45 52.22 33.98
C THR A 46 -14.32 53.18 32.77
N SER A 47 -14.39 54.47 33.10
CA SER A 47 -14.64 55.68 32.30
C SER A 47 -13.39 56.50 31.94
N HIS A 48 -13.51 57.38 30.94
CA HIS A 48 -13.13 58.84 30.88
C HIS A 48 -13.02 59.30 29.39
N LEU A 49 -13.89 60.21 28.89
CA LEU A 49 -13.75 61.70 28.76
C LEU A 49 -12.52 62.10 27.88
N LEU A 50 -12.53 62.97 26.85
CA LEU A 50 -13.33 64.10 26.36
C LEU A 50 -13.03 64.30 24.85
N GLY A 51 -13.97 64.80 24.04
CA GLY A 51 -13.79 66.13 23.44
C GLY A 51 -14.70 66.36 22.22
N ALA A 52 -15.45 67.46 22.28
CA ALA A 52 -16.41 67.99 21.31
C ALA A 52 -15.71 68.52 20.02
N THR A 53 -16.35 68.90 18.90
CA THR A 53 -17.46 69.85 18.71
C THR A 53 -17.89 69.94 17.22
N LEU A 54 -19.21 70.14 17.03
CA LEU A 54 -19.91 71.06 16.09
C LEU A 54 -20.14 70.73 14.58
N SER A 55 -21.45 70.76 14.28
CA SER A 55 -22.30 70.77 13.06
C SER A 55 -22.03 71.95 12.08
N PRO A 56 -22.85 72.31 11.03
CA PRO A 56 -24.22 71.85 10.67
C PRO A 56 -24.64 71.84 9.16
N LEU A 57 -25.94 71.54 8.94
CA LEU A 57 -26.87 71.96 7.86
C LEU A 57 -26.74 71.34 6.46
N SER A 58 -27.81 70.65 6.01
CA SER A 58 -28.71 71.22 4.98
C SER A 58 -29.88 70.29 4.64
N ALA A 59 -31.07 70.86 4.81
CA ALA A 59 -32.34 70.72 4.09
C ALA A 59 -32.74 69.43 3.34
N SER A 60 -33.96 69.00 3.67
CA SER A 60 -34.89 68.13 2.94
C SER A 60 -35.10 68.54 1.47
N PRO A 61 -35.61 67.63 0.61
CA PRO A 61 -37.06 67.66 0.40
C PRO A 61 -37.74 66.29 0.34
N GLU A 62 -39.03 66.35 0.64
CA GLU A 62 -40.02 65.29 0.54
C GLU A 62 -40.00 64.57 -0.82
N MET A 63 -39.98 63.24 -0.78
CA MET A 63 -40.48 62.43 -1.88
C MET A 63 -41.39 61.32 -1.35
N SER A 64 -42.67 61.59 -1.52
CA SER A 64 -43.73 60.67 -1.93
C SER A 64 -43.53 59.17 -1.66
N HIS A 65 -44.35 58.70 -0.73
CA HIS A 65 -44.74 57.31 -0.51
C HIS A 65 -45.08 56.55 -1.79
N LEU A 66 -44.19 55.68 -2.23
CA LEU A 66 -44.56 54.41 -2.85
C LEU A 66 -43.97 53.31 -1.97
N ARG A 67 -44.80 52.76 -1.08
CA ARG A 67 -44.52 51.51 -0.37
C ARG A 67 -44.50 50.39 -1.41
N SER A 68 -43.38 50.26 -2.12
CA SER A 68 -42.97 48.99 -2.70
C SER A 68 -42.81 48.05 -1.53
N GLU A 69 -43.69 47.07 -1.39
CA GLU A 69 -43.52 45.96 -0.47
C GLU A 69 -42.16 45.33 -0.80
N SER A 70 -41.14 45.68 0.00
CA SER A 70 -39.83 45.10 -0.13
C SER A 70 -39.98 43.66 0.33
N HIS A 71 -40.22 42.77 -0.63
CA HIS A 71 -40.03 41.35 -0.43
C HIS A 71 -38.57 41.15 -0.07
N THR A 72 -38.29 41.19 1.23
CA THR A 72 -37.00 40.81 1.78
C THR A 72 -36.74 39.40 1.26
N PRO A 73 -35.69 39.19 0.44
CA PRO A 73 -35.43 37.88 -0.11
C PRO A 73 -35.30 36.92 1.06
N ARG A 74 -36.13 35.87 1.06
CA ARG A 74 -36.10 34.81 2.07
C ARG A 74 -34.65 34.34 2.15
N ARG A 75 -33.97 34.66 3.26
CA ARG A 75 -32.61 34.20 3.50
C ARG A 75 -32.64 32.68 3.48
N ILE A 76 -32.17 32.09 2.40
CA ILE A 76 -31.89 30.66 2.33
C ILE A 76 -30.93 30.40 3.48
N SER A 77 -31.33 29.55 4.41
CA SER A 77 -30.47 29.24 5.55
C SER A 77 -29.19 28.58 5.03
N GLN A 78 -28.04 28.92 5.61
CA GLN A 78 -26.77 28.28 5.26
C GLN A 78 -26.85 26.74 5.37
N ILE A 79 -27.67 26.24 6.29
CA ILE A 79 -27.95 24.80 6.46
C ILE A 79 -28.61 24.21 5.21
N SER A 80 -29.59 24.92 4.63
CA SER A 80 -30.25 24.50 3.39
C SER A 80 -29.26 24.45 2.23
N LEU A 81 -28.35 25.43 2.14
CA LEU A 81 -27.32 25.44 1.10
C LEU A 81 -26.34 24.27 1.27
N LEU A 82 -25.86 24.00 2.48
CA LEU A 82 -24.99 22.86 2.77
C LEU A 82 -25.66 21.52 2.50
N ALA A 83 -26.94 21.37 2.86
CA ALA A 83 -27.70 20.16 2.60
C ALA A 83 -27.89 19.91 1.09
N VAL A 84 -28.17 20.96 0.32
CA VAL A 84 -28.27 20.88 -1.15
C VAL A 84 -26.91 20.53 -1.75
N SER A 85 -25.82 21.17 -1.32
CA SER A 85 -24.47 20.83 -1.80
C SER A 85 -24.08 19.39 -1.49
N ALA A 86 -24.32 18.91 -0.27
CA ALA A 86 -24.05 17.52 0.10
C ALA A 86 -24.89 16.54 -0.73
N LEU A 87 -26.17 16.85 -0.96
CA LEU A 87 -27.05 16.05 -1.81
C LEU A 87 -26.57 16.04 -3.26
N LEU A 88 -26.13 17.18 -3.80
CA LEU A 88 -25.59 17.29 -5.16
C LEU A 88 -24.28 16.50 -5.31
N ILE A 89 -23.40 16.51 -4.30
CA ILE A 89 -22.20 15.66 -4.26
C ILE A 89 -22.63 14.19 -4.27
N CYS A 90 -23.54 13.77 -3.40
CA CYS A 90 -24.05 12.39 -3.42
C CYS A 90 -24.68 12.01 -4.77
N ILE A 91 -25.46 12.88 -5.39
CA ILE A 91 -26.05 12.62 -6.71
C ILE A 91 -24.95 12.51 -7.77
N ALA A 92 -23.96 13.40 -7.76
CA ALA A 92 -22.85 13.35 -8.70
C ALA A 92 -21.98 12.09 -8.53
N GLU A 93 -21.79 11.63 -7.30
CA GLU A 93 -21.08 10.38 -6.98
C GLU A 93 -21.86 9.13 -7.39
N PHE A 94 -23.15 9.07 -7.05
CA PHE A 94 -23.90 7.83 -7.09
C PHE A 94 -24.87 7.72 -8.28
N ALA A 95 -25.35 8.82 -8.85
CA ALA A 95 -26.41 8.80 -9.87
C ALA A 95 -25.93 9.05 -11.30
N LEU A 96 -24.77 9.67 -11.52
CA LEU A 96 -24.22 9.86 -12.86
C LEU A 96 -23.51 8.58 -13.34
N PRO A 97 -23.84 8.02 -14.52
CA PRO A 97 -23.01 7.03 -15.20
C PRO A 97 -21.62 7.64 -15.43
N GLY A 98 -20.55 6.94 -15.03
CA GLY A 98 -19.19 7.51 -14.95
C GLY A 98 -18.79 8.01 -13.55
N GLY A 99 -19.67 8.65 -12.78
CA GLY A 99 -19.35 9.22 -11.46
C GLY A 99 -18.26 10.31 -11.54
N LEU A 100 -18.16 11.18 -10.54
CA LEU A 100 -17.05 12.15 -10.46
C LEU A 100 -15.83 11.60 -9.71
N THR A 101 -15.88 10.40 -9.13
CA THR A 101 -14.81 9.91 -8.26
C THR A 101 -13.78 9.01 -8.93
N PRO A 102 -12.50 9.17 -8.54
CA PRO A 102 -11.42 8.18 -8.74
C PRO A 102 -11.82 6.73 -8.39
N ARG A 103 -12.79 6.55 -7.49
CA ARG A 103 -13.26 5.25 -7.01
C ARG A 103 -13.72 4.28 -8.11
N ARG A 104 -14.49 4.73 -9.10
CA ARG A 104 -15.00 3.81 -10.15
C ARG A 104 -13.90 3.34 -11.09
N GLU A 105 -12.94 4.21 -11.38
CA GLU A 105 -11.76 3.85 -12.15
C GLU A 105 -10.90 2.84 -11.38
N LYS A 106 -10.69 3.06 -10.08
CA LYS A 106 -10.05 2.05 -9.20
C LYS A 106 -10.77 0.71 -9.23
N GLU A 107 -12.10 0.72 -9.06
CA GLU A 107 -12.92 -0.51 -9.11
C GLU A 107 -12.82 -1.22 -10.46
N LYS A 108 -12.74 -0.48 -11.57
CA LYS A 108 -12.55 -1.06 -12.92
C LYS A 108 -11.15 -1.67 -13.09
N ILE A 109 -10.11 -1.00 -12.59
CA ILE A 109 -8.73 -1.53 -12.62
C ILE A 109 -8.64 -2.80 -11.77
N LEU A 110 -9.15 -2.78 -10.54
CA LEU A 110 -9.20 -3.98 -9.67
C LEU A 110 -10.01 -5.12 -10.31
N ALA A 111 -11.14 -4.81 -10.95
CA ALA A 111 -11.94 -5.81 -11.65
C ALA A 111 -11.19 -6.41 -12.85
N LYS A 112 -10.43 -5.60 -13.58
CA LYS A 112 -9.55 -6.07 -14.66
C LYS A 112 -8.50 -7.03 -14.10
N ARG A 113 -7.78 -6.62 -13.04
CA ARG A 113 -6.75 -7.44 -12.38
C ARG A 113 -7.29 -8.77 -11.90
N VAL A 114 -8.42 -8.78 -11.19
CA VAL A 114 -9.08 -10.02 -10.73
C VAL A 114 -9.48 -10.96 -11.88
N ALA A 115 -9.73 -10.41 -13.07
CA ALA A 115 -10.08 -11.15 -14.26
C ALA A 115 -8.87 -11.54 -15.13
N GLU A 116 -7.65 -11.11 -14.78
CA GLU A 116 -6.44 -11.52 -15.48
C GLU A 116 -6.29 -13.02 -15.43
N GLN A 117 -5.89 -13.57 -16.57
CA GLN A 117 -5.89 -14.98 -16.84
C GLN A 117 -4.45 -15.50 -16.82
N LEU A 118 -4.20 -16.50 -15.98
CA LEU A 118 -2.90 -17.11 -15.80
C LEU A 118 -2.88 -18.52 -16.39
N ASP A 119 -1.71 -18.93 -16.86
CA ASP A 119 -1.43 -20.34 -17.16
C ASP A 119 -1.25 -21.15 -15.89
N LEU A 120 -1.69 -22.42 -15.94
CA LEU A 120 -1.35 -23.39 -14.91
C LEU A 120 -0.01 -24.01 -15.22
N ILE A 121 0.84 -24.16 -14.21
CA ILE A 121 2.24 -24.53 -14.40
C ILE A 121 2.51 -25.81 -13.62
N SER A 122 3.40 -26.65 -14.15
CA SER A 122 3.82 -27.85 -13.45
C SER A 122 4.49 -27.49 -12.12
N PRO A 123 4.14 -28.15 -11.01
CA PRO A 123 4.89 -28.02 -9.76
C PRO A 123 6.37 -28.40 -9.91
N ASP A 124 6.71 -29.24 -10.89
CA ASP A 124 8.05 -29.79 -11.08
C ASP A 124 8.91 -29.02 -12.10
N ASP A 125 8.30 -28.20 -12.96
CA ASP A 125 9.02 -27.44 -14.01
C ASP A 125 8.31 -26.11 -14.31
N PRO A 126 8.95 -24.95 -14.09
CA PRO A 126 8.36 -23.64 -14.36
C PRO A 126 8.05 -23.38 -15.84
N ASN A 127 8.57 -24.20 -16.76
CA ASN A 127 8.38 -24.03 -18.20
C ASN A 127 7.29 -24.94 -18.79
N VAL A 128 6.72 -25.85 -17.99
CA VAL A 128 5.68 -26.78 -18.45
C VAL A 128 4.30 -26.22 -18.09
N VAL A 129 3.57 -25.77 -19.11
CA VAL A 129 2.17 -25.37 -18.98
C VAL A 129 1.27 -26.61 -18.94
N LEU A 130 0.45 -26.71 -17.90
CA LEU A 130 -0.51 -27.80 -17.72
C LEU A 130 -1.81 -27.52 -18.48
N PRO A 131 -2.50 -28.57 -18.97
CA PRO A 131 -3.85 -28.42 -19.49
C PRO A 131 -4.81 -27.96 -18.39
N GLY A 132 -5.80 -27.13 -18.74
CA GLY A 132 -6.81 -26.63 -17.80
C GLY A 132 -6.78 -25.12 -17.55
N GLY A 133 -5.81 -24.41 -18.12
CA GLY A 133 -5.79 -22.95 -18.25
C GLY A 133 -6.43 -22.45 -19.57
N PRO A 134 -6.60 -21.13 -19.72
CA PRO A 134 -6.25 -20.08 -18.75
C PRO A 134 -7.28 -19.91 -17.61
N ILE A 135 -6.82 -19.58 -16.40
CA ILE A 135 -7.67 -19.43 -15.19
C ILE A 135 -7.55 -18.01 -14.62
N PRO A 136 -8.66 -17.37 -14.20
CA PRO A 136 -8.61 -16.09 -13.50
C PRO A 136 -7.73 -16.13 -12.23
N ILE A 137 -6.89 -15.11 -12.03
CA ILE A 137 -5.94 -15.02 -10.90
C ILE A 137 -6.61 -15.20 -9.53
N ASP A 138 -7.80 -14.64 -9.32
CA ASP A 138 -8.55 -14.83 -8.07
C ASP A 138 -8.84 -16.30 -7.78
N ARG A 139 -9.15 -17.07 -8.82
CA ARG A 139 -9.38 -18.50 -8.70
C ARG A 139 -8.07 -19.26 -8.49
N VAL A 140 -6.99 -18.88 -9.18
CA VAL A 140 -5.65 -19.47 -8.98
C VAL A 140 -5.25 -19.39 -7.51
N HIS A 141 -5.32 -18.20 -6.90
CA HIS A 141 -4.95 -18.02 -5.49
C HIS A 141 -5.91 -18.70 -4.51
N ARG A 142 -7.22 -18.69 -4.77
CA ARG A 142 -8.21 -19.38 -3.90
C ARG A 142 -8.11 -20.89 -3.94
N GLN A 143 -7.58 -21.45 -5.03
CA GLN A 143 -7.43 -22.90 -5.23
C GLN A 143 -5.98 -23.36 -5.07
N ALA A 144 -5.08 -22.47 -4.64
CA ALA A 144 -3.65 -22.73 -4.48
C ALA A 144 -3.02 -23.36 -5.74
N LEU A 145 -3.45 -22.94 -6.94
CA LEU A 145 -2.94 -23.51 -8.19
C LEU A 145 -1.56 -22.95 -8.52
N VAL A 146 -0.68 -23.82 -9.04
CA VAL A 146 0.68 -23.43 -9.42
C VAL A 146 0.66 -22.55 -10.66
N HIS A 147 1.32 -21.40 -10.56
CA HIS A 147 1.41 -20.38 -11.62
C HIS A 147 2.81 -19.74 -11.65
N ARG A 148 3.03 -18.77 -12.53
CA ARG A 148 4.29 -18.03 -12.64
C ARG A 148 4.15 -16.60 -12.14
N GLY A 149 5.16 -16.11 -11.44
CA GLY A 149 5.32 -14.69 -11.14
C GLY A 149 6.78 -14.25 -11.12
N SER A 150 6.96 -12.94 -11.00
CA SER A 150 8.22 -12.26 -11.13
C SER A 150 8.34 -11.22 -10.02
N TRP A 151 9.50 -11.15 -9.37
CA TRP A 151 9.80 -10.12 -8.36
C TRP A 151 10.91 -9.22 -8.87
N MET A 152 10.71 -7.91 -8.78
CA MET A 152 11.60 -6.91 -9.36
C MET A 152 12.26 -6.08 -8.26
N PHE A 153 13.56 -6.28 -8.11
CA PHE A 153 14.43 -5.51 -7.22
C PHE A 153 14.98 -4.31 -7.99
N ALA A 154 14.14 -3.27 -8.12
CA ALA A 154 14.52 -2.05 -8.81
C ALA A 154 15.42 -1.18 -7.96
N LEU A 155 16.59 -0.82 -8.51
CA LEU A 155 17.59 0.00 -7.83
C LEU A 155 17.74 1.35 -8.54
N ASP A 156 17.84 2.42 -7.75
CA ASP A 156 18.14 3.77 -8.25
C ASP A 156 19.65 3.95 -8.50
N SER A 157 20.08 5.14 -8.93
CA SER A 157 21.51 5.41 -9.17
C SER A 157 22.36 5.44 -7.89
N HIS A 158 21.73 5.42 -6.72
CA HIS A 158 22.34 5.35 -5.39
C HIS A 158 22.15 3.97 -4.74
N LEU A 159 21.81 2.93 -5.52
CA LEU A 159 21.59 1.56 -5.04
C LEU A 159 20.48 1.43 -3.98
N ARG A 160 19.50 2.34 -3.99
CA ARG A 160 18.32 2.20 -3.16
C ARG A 160 17.31 1.32 -3.86
N LEU A 161 16.84 0.31 -3.14
CA LEU A 161 15.75 -0.55 -3.55
C LEU A 161 14.42 0.20 -3.49
N LEU A 162 13.65 0.14 -4.58
CA LEU A 162 12.27 0.57 -4.61
C LEU A 162 11.40 -0.44 -3.84
N LEU A 163 10.76 0.02 -2.78
CA LEU A 163 9.68 -0.68 -2.10
C LEU A 163 8.35 0.01 -2.41
N THR A 164 7.29 -0.78 -2.57
CA THR A 164 5.92 -0.28 -2.74
C THR A 164 5.08 -0.59 -1.51
N TRP A 165 4.25 0.37 -1.08
CA TRP A 165 3.29 0.17 -0.01
C TRP A 165 1.95 -0.21 -0.62
N ARG A 166 1.60 -1.49 -0.50
CA ARG A 166 0.42 -2.07 -1.13
C ARG A 166 -0.87 -1.40 -0.65
N ALA A 167 -1.79 -1.15 -1.57
CA ALA A 167 -3.04 -0.47 -1.29
C ALA A 167 -3.95 -1.29 -0.34
N PRO A 168 -4.83 -0.63 0.46
CA PRO A 168 -5.79 -1.30 1.33
C PRO A 168 -6.72 -2.28 0.60
N GLU A 169 -6.99 -2.04 -0.69
CA GLU A 169 -7.89 -2.83 -1.51
C GLU A 169 -7.26 -4.14 -2.04
N MET A 170 -5.94 -4.29 -1.89
CA MET A 170 -5.23 -5.49 -2.34
C MET A 170 -5.72 -6.72 -1.60
N LYS A 171 -5.89 -7.82 -2.34
CA LYS A 171 -6.43 -9.06 -1.80
C LYS A 171 -5.42 -9.86 -0.97
N THR A 172 -4.14 -9.68 -1.30
CA THR A 172 -3.01 -10.30 -0.62
C THR A 172 -2.11 -9.18 -0.10
N CYS A 173 -1.75 -9.26 1.17
CA CYS A 173 -0.89 -8.29 1.86
C CYS A 173 -1.26 -6.82 1.60
N PRO A 174 -2.50 -6.41 1.92
CA PRO A 174 -2.81 -4.98 1.90
C PRO A 174 -2.01 -4.26 2.98
N MET A 175 -1.61 -3.01 2.72
CA MET A 175 -0.94 -2.15 3.69
C MET A 175 0.40 -2.70 4.22
N THR A 176 1.22 -3.24 3.32
CA THR A 176 2.58 -3.71 3.63
C THR A 176 3.57 -3.24 2.57
N TRP A 177 4.85 -3.15 2.94
CA TRP A 177 5.97 -3.01 2.00
C TRP A 177 6.24 -4.31 1.25
N ALA A 178 6.51 -4.19 -0.05
CA ALA A 178 7.00 -5.29 -0.88
C ALA A 178 7.89 -4.73 -2.02
N PRO A 179 8.77 -5.55 -2.60
CA PRO A 179 9.28 -5.28 -3.95
C PRO A 179 8.12 -5.23 -4.96
N VAL A 180 8.35 -4.62 -6.12
CA VAL A 180 7.39 -4.72 -7.24
C VAL A 180 7.29 -6.20 -7.61
N GLY A 181 6.07 -6.69 -7.81
CA GLY A 181 5.81 -8.10 -8.12
C GLY A 181 4.66 -8.23 -9.11
N GLU A 182 4.79 -9.13 -10.08
CA GLU A 182 3.78 -9.31 -11.13
C GLU A 182 3.67 -10.78 -11.53
N HIS A 183 2.48 -11.22 -11.94
CA HIS A 183 2.24 -12.58 -12.43
C HIS A 183 2.36 -12.63 -13.96
N ALA A 184 2.85 -13.74 -14.49
CA ALA A 184 2.84 -13.97 -15.93
C ALA A 184 1.43 -14.35 -16.38
N ILE A 185 0.82 -13.54 -17.26
CA ILE A 185 -0.46 -13.88 -17.87
C ILE A 185 -0.25 -14.96 -18.96
N VAL A 186 -1.36 -15.40 -19.57
CA VAL A 186 -1.36 -16.43 -20.61
C VAL A 186 -0.27 -16.20 -21.68
N ASN A 187 0.58 -17.21 -21.89
CA ASN A 187 1.69 -17.22 -22.83
C ASN A 187 2.81 -16.19 -22.59
N GLU A 188 2.83 -15.46 -21.47
CA GLU A 188 3.98 -14.61 -21.12
C GLU A 188 5.13 -15.44 -20.54
N THR A 189 6.36 -15.02 -20.82
CA THR A 189 7.55 -15.42 -20.07
C THR A 189 7.68 -14.63 -18.77
N PHE A 190 8.57 -15.05 -17.86
CA PHE A 190 8.87 -14.28 -16.64
C PHE A 190 9.37 -12.86 -16.95
N GLU A 191 10.18 -12.71 -18.00
CA GLU A 191 10.81 -11.45 -18.38
C GLU A 191 9.78 -10.47 -18.98
N GLU A 192 8.86 -10.98 -19.81
CA GLU A 192 7.74 -10.19 -20.33
C GLU A 192 6.82 -9.73 -19.20
N ALA A 193 6.49 -10.62 -18.26
CA ALA A 193 5.68 -10.29 -17.09
C ALA A 193 6.36 -9.22 -16.21
N ALA A 194 7.66 -9.35 -15.96
CA ALA A 194 8.43 -8.35 -15.21
C ALA A 194 8.46 -7.00 -15.93
N THR A 195 8.66 -7.01 -17.26
CA THR A 195 8.65 -5.78 -18.06
C THR A 195 7.30 -5.09 -18.00
N ARG A 196 6.20 -5.83 -18.21
CA ARG A 196 4.83 -5.31 -18.12
C ARG A 196 4.53 -4.80 -16.70
N GLY A 197 4.90 -5.54 -15.67
CA GLY A 197 4.71 -5.12 -14.28
C GLY A 197 5.40 -3.78 -13.97
N LEU A 198 6.62 -3.58 -14.49
CA LEU A 198 7.29 -2.28 -14.38
C LEU A 198 6.56 -1.18 -15.14
N GLU A 199 6.04 -1.45 -16.34
CA GLU A 199 5.25 -0.48 -17.11
C GLU A 199 3.92 -0.12 -16.44
N GLU A 200 3.30 -1.05 -15.71
CA GLU A 200 2.00 -0.86 -15.07
C GLU A 200 2.11 -0.28 -13.64
N GLU A 201 3.12 -0.67 -12.88
CA GLU A 201 3.28 -0.31 -11.46
C GLU A 201 4.44 0.65 -11.17
N ALA A 202 5.42 0.77 -12.07
CA ALA A 202 6.63 1.56 -11.86
C ALA A 202 7.06 2.31 -13.12
N ALA A 203 6.09 2.82 -13.90
CA ALA A 203 6.29 3.44 -15.21
C ALA A 203 7.27 4.64 -15.18
N PHE A 204 7.48 5.24 -14.00
CA PHE A 204 8.44 6.31 -13.78
C PHE A 204 9.91 5.84 -13.86
N ILE A 205 10.18 4.53 -13.94
CA ILE A 205 11.52 3.98 -14.19
C ILE A 205 11.75 3.99 -15.72
N PRO A 206 12.55 4.93 -16.26
CA PRO A 206 12.68 5.06 -17.71
C PRO A 206 13.53 3.94 -18.29
N ARG A 207 12.97 3.23 -19.28
CA ARG A 207 13.66 2.24 -20.12
C ARG A 207 14.48 1.25 -19.26
N PRO A 208 13.84 0.49 -18.36
CA PRO A 208 14.55 -0.38 -17.42
C PRO A 208 15.40 -1.42 -18.15
N ARG A 209 16.56 -1.73 -17.57
CA ARG A 209 17.32 -2.95 -17.87
C ARG A 209 17.00 -3.95 -16.78
N ILE A 210 16.60 -5.14 -17.17
CA ILE A 210 16.24 -6.22 -16.25
C ILE A 210 17.26 -7.35 -16.40
N TYR A 211 17.71 -7.87 -15.26
CA TYR A 211 18.71 -8.92 -15.19
C TYR A 211 18.18 -10.03 -14.28
N PRO A 212 18.07 -11.29 -14.75
CA PRO A 212 17.58 -12.36 -13.91
C PRO A 212 18.56 -12.60 -12.74
N VAL A 213 17.99 -12.87 -11.57
CA VAL A 213 18.72 -13.21 -10.35
C VAL A 213 18.58 -14.71 -10.12
N GLY A 214 19.67 -15.43 -10.30
CA GLY A 214 19.67 -16.89 -10.18
C GLY A 214 18.73 -17.57 -11.18
N ILE A 215 18.15 -18.69 -10.75
CA ILE A 215 17.12 -19.44 -11.49
C ILE A 215 15.76 -19.26 -10.81
N PRO A 216 14.63 -19.55 -11.50
CA PRO A 216 13.31 -19.50 -10.85
C PRO A 216 13.26 -20.42 -9.63
N PHE A 217 12.59 -19.96 -8.57
CA PHE A 217 12.42 -20.71 -7.33
C PHE A 217 10.95 -20.92 -7.02
N TYR A 218 10.63 -21.96 -6.26
CA TYR A 218 9.26 -22.25 -5.87
C TYR A 218 8.90 -21.48 -4.60
N TYR A 219 7.88 -20.64 -4.69
CA TYR A 219 7.35 -19.83 -3.62
C TYR A 219 5.96 -20.32 -3.22
N HIS A 220 5.78 -20.64 -1.94
CA HIS A 220 4.50 -21.06 -1.39
C HIS A 220 4.21 -20.31 -0.09
N HIS A 221 3.08 -19.61 -0.05
CA HIS A 221 2.60 -18.96 1.15
C HIS A 221 1.07 -18.95 1.22
N VAL A 222 0.52 -19.33 2.38
CA VAL A 222 -0.91 -19.26 2.67
C VAL A 222 -1.17 -17.99 3.48
N TYR A 223 -1.97 -17.08 2.92
CA TYR A 223 -2.32 -15.83 3.59
C TYR A 223 -3.39 -16.08 4.65
N ASP A 224 -3.01 -15.95 5.91
CA ASP A 224 -3.97 -15.95 7.02
C ASP A 224 -4.72 -14.61 7.03
N ASN A 225 -5.88 -14.58 6.40
CA ASN A 225 -6.75 -13.41 6.41
C ASN A 225 -7.87 -13.51 7.47
N GLY A 226 -7.87 -14.55 8.32
CA GLY A 226 -8.90 -14.77 9.32
C GLY A 226 -10.34 -14.88 8.77
N THR A 227 -10.50 -15.14 7.46
CA THR A 227 -11.80 -15.24 6.78
C THR A 227 -11.93 -16.55 5.99
N LYS A 228 -13.13 -16.82 5.45
CA LYS A 228 -13.39 -17.95 4.55
C LYS A 228 -12.76 -17.78 3.15
N ASP A 229 -12.15 -16.63 2.87
CA ASP A 229 -11.50 -16.32 1.61
C ASP A 229 -9.98 -16.59 1.67
N GLU A 230 -9.56 -17.68 2.33
CA GLU A 230 -8.15 -18.08 2.36
C GLU A 230 -7.58 -18.11 0.94
N ARG A 231 -6.40 -17.53 0.80
CA ARG A 231 -5.68 -17.42 -0.47
C ARG A 231 -4.29 -17.98 -0.28
N THR A 232 -3.79 -18.62 -1.31
CA THR A 232 -2.43 -19.15 -1.34
C THR A 232 -1.74 -18.60 -2.56
N ASP A 233 -0.57 -18.03 -2.35
CA ASP A 233 0.36 -17.80 -3.43
C ASP A 233 1.23 -19.06 -3.57
N ASN A 234 1.03 -19.75 -4.68
CA ASN A 234 1.68 -21.01 -5.00
C ASN A 234 2.29 -20.86 -6.39
N GLN A 235 3.52 -20.40 -6.48
CA GLN A 235 4.09 -19.93 -7.74
C GLN A 235 5.57 -20.29 -7.91
N TRP A 236 5.95 -20.52 -9.16
CA TRP A 236 7.33 -20.36 -9.56
C TRP A 236 7.63 -18.87 -9.72
N THR A 237 8.67 -18.39 -9.06
CA THR A 237 9.05 -16.98 -9.03
C THR A 237 10.43 -16.80 -9.64
N GLN A 238 10.55 -15.88 -10.60
CA GLN A 238 11.86 -15.38 -11.07
C GLN A 238 12.12 -14.00 -10.48
N ALA A 239 13.23 -13.85 -9.76
CA ALA A 239 13.68 -12.55 -9.30
C ALA A 239 14.48 -11.82 -10.39
N TYR A 240 14.37 -10.50 -10.47
CA TYR A 240 15.10 -9.64 -11.39
C TYR A 240 15.74 -8.46 -10.65
N VAL A 241 16.96 -8.08 -11.02
CA VAL A 241 17.50 -6.74 -10.73
C VAL A 241 17.05 -5.81 -11.84
N VAL A 242 16.48 -4.67 -11.47
CA VAL A 242 16.03 -3.66 -12.43
C VAL A 242 16.86 -2.39 -12.26
N LEU A 243 17.47 -1.91 -13.34
CA LEU A 243 18.29 -0.71 -13.35
C LEU A 243 17.78 0.29 -14.39
N PRO A 244 17.60 1.58 -14.05
CA PRO A 244 17.20 2.60 -15.01
C PRO A 244 18.26 2.81 -16.11
N ARG A 245 17.83 3.30 -17.28
CA ARG A 245 18.74 3.79 -18.34
C ARG A 245 18.77 5.32 -18.37
N GLY A 246 19.94 5.90 -18.14
CA GLY A 246 20.17 7.34 -18.26
C GLY A 246 20.48 7.99 -16.92
N ASP A 247 20.34 9.31 -16.86
CA ASP A 247 20.68 10.14 -15.70
C ASP A 247 19.97 9.67 -14.41
N ALA A 248 20.59 10.03 -13.29
CA ALA A 248 20.30 9.61 -11.92
C ALA A 248 18.81 9.64 -11.54
N LEU A 249 18.12 8.50 -11.70
CA LEU A 249 16.89 8.24 -10.98
C LEU A 249 17.24 8.19 -9.49
N ASP A 250 16.59 8.99 -8.66
CA ASP A 250 16.77 9.03 -7.21
C ASP A 250 15.42 8.78 -6.54
N PHE A 251 15.27 7.60 -5.94
CA PHE A 251 14.01 7.20 -5.33
C PHE A 251 13.66 7.99 -4.06
N ARG A 252 14.57 8.81 -3.49
CA ARG A 252 14.21 9.74 -2.40
C ARG A 252 13.33 10.88 -2.86
N THR A 253 13.43 11.22 -4.13
CA THR A 253 12.73 12.37 -4.72
C THR A 253 11.37 11.99 -5.26
N LEU A 254 11.02 10.69 -5.27
CA LEU A 254 9.67 10.23 -5.54
C LEU A 254 8.75 10.79 -4.46
N ASP A 255 8.07 11.88 -4.79
CA ASP A 255 6.98 12.38 -3.97
C ASP A 255 5.71 11.56 -4.24
N ASP A 256 4.69 11.70 -3.39
CA ASP A 256 3.39 11.06 -3.58
C ASP A 256 2.70 11.48 -4.91
N ARG A 257 3.24 12.47 -5.64
CA ARG A 257 2.73 12.98 -6.92
C ARG A 257 3.33 12.22 -8.10
N ASP A 258 4.61 11.89 -8.06
CA ASP A 258 5.26 11.02 -9.05
C ASP A 258 4.76 9.58 -8.94
N ALA A 259 4.30 9.17 -7.75
CA ALA A 259 3.57 7.93 -7.51
C ALA A 259 2.19 7.88 -8.20
N GLN A 260 1.57 9.03 -8.51
CA GLN A 260 0.24 9.12 -9.15
C GLN A 260 0.28 8.90 -10.67
N ILE A 261 1.44 8.54 -11.24
CA ILE A 261 1.56 8.24 -12.65
C ILE A 261 0.98 6.85 -12.94
N GLY A 262 -0.30 6.79 -13.30
CA GLY A 262 -0.94 5.62 -13.93
C GLY A 262 -1.83 4.77 -13.03
N THR A 263 -1.89 3.47 -13.31
CA THR A 263 -2.67 2.46 -12.56
C THR A 263 -2.10 2.17 -11.17
N ALA A 264 -0.87 2.60 -10.91
CA ALA A 264 -0.13 2.51 -9.66
C ALA A 264 -0.97 2.86 -8.43
N ASP A 265 -1.74 3.96 -8.45
CA ASP A 265 -2.56 4.45 -7.32
C ASP A 265 -3.63 3.46 -6.82
N VAL A 266 -3.93 2.43 -7.60
CA VAL A 266 -4.90 1.39 -7.25
C VAL A 266 -4.25 0.24 -6.50
N GLU A 267 -3.01 -0.08 -6.83
CA GLU A 267 -2.28 -1.26 -6.33
C GLU A 267 -1.30 -0.89 -5.23
N ASN A 268 -0.71 0.30 -5.33
CA ASN A 268 0.26 0.86 -4.42
C ASN A 268 -0.19 2.26 -4.01
N THR A 269 -0.05 2.60 -2.73
CA THR A 269 -0.38 3.94 -2.23
C THR A 269 0.84 4.80 -1.94
N ARG A 270 2.03 4.19 -1.86
CA ARG A 270 3.30 4.87 -1.63
C ARG A 270 4.46 4.08 -2.24
N TYR A 271 5.54 4.79 -2.52
CA TYR A 271 6.82 4.23 -2.95
C TYR A 271 7.92 4.75 -2.02
N GLN A 272 8.94 3.94 -1.77
CA GLN A 272 10.08 4.36 -0.98
C GLN A 272 11.36 3.73 -1.52
N GLY A 273 12.34 4.57 -1.85
CA GLY A 273 13.72 4.14 -2.04
C GLY A 273 14.41 3.90 -0.69
N MET A 274 14.91 2.70 -0.46
CA MET A 274 15.63 2.34 0.75
C MET A 274 16.97 1.69 0.41
N SER A 275 18.06 2.08 1.07
CA SER A 275 19.36 1.40 0.87
C SER A 275 19.23 -0.10 1.19
N LEU A 276 19.98 -0.97 0.52
CA LEU A 276 19.93 -2.41 0.82
C LEU A 276 20.20 -2.72 2.31
N PRO A 277 21.19 -2.08 2.98
CA PRO A 277 21.35 -2.19 4.43
C PRO A 277 20.10 -1.83 5.24
N ASP A 278 19.44 -0.73 4.88
CA ASP A 278 18.23 -0.29 5.57
C ASP A 278 17.07 -1.25 5.34
N VAL A 279 16.94 -1.84 4.14
CA VAL A 279 15.93 -2.87 3.83
C VAL A 279 16.14 -4.08 4.73
N VAL A 280 17.37 -4.60 4.80
CA VAL A 280 17.72 -5.72 5.68
C VAL A 280 17.39 -5.39 7.14
N ARG A 281 17.79 -4.20 7.61
CA ARG A 281 17.51 -3.75 8.98
C ARG A 281 16.01 -3.68 9.26
N HIS A 282 15.22 -3.08 8.36
CA HIS A 282 13.77 -2.97 8.53
C HIS A 282 13.09 -4.34 8.49
N ALA A 283 13.52 -5.22 7.57
CA ALA A 283 12.95 -6.55 7.45
C ALA A 283 13.17 -7.39 8.72
N ILE A 284 14.34 -7.25 9.37
CA ILE A 284 14.67 -7.94 10.62
C ILE A 284 13.97 -7.30 11.82
N GLN A 285 14.03 -5.98 11.95
CA GLN A 285 13.56 -5.27 13.15
C GLN A 285 12.05 -5.03 13.16
N ARG A 286 11.44 -4.97 11.97
CA ARG A 286 10.03 -4.63 11.76
C ARG A 286 9.38 -5.52 10.69
N PRO A 287 9.45 -6.85 10.83
CA PRO A 287 8.88 -7.77 9.84
C PRO A 287 7.36 -7.57 9.65
N GLU A 288 6.66 -6.99 10.64
CA GLU A 288 5.23 -6.68 10.58
C GLU A 288 4.86 -5.64 9.51
N TYR A 289 5.82 -4.88 9.00
CA TYR A 289 5.58 -3.94 7.89
C TYR A 289 5.73 -4.58 6.51
N PHE A 290 6.18 -5.83 6.43
CA PHE A 290 6.25 -6.59 5.18
C PHE A 290 5.06 -7.54 5.08
N CYS A 291 4.83 -8.10 3.89
CA CYS A 291 3.68 -8.94 3.59
C CYS A 291 3.50 -10.08 4.62
N HIS A 292 4.58 -10.79 4.94
CA HIS A 292 4.67 -11.81 5.97
C HIS A 292 6.13 -12.27 6.14
N GLU A 293 6.41 -13.08 7.16
CA GLU A 293 7.74 -13.60 7.48
C GLU A 293 8.39 -14.35 6.31
N THR A 294 7.65 -15.19 5.58
CA THR A 294 8.20 -15.88 4.41
C THR A 294 8.74 -14.89 3.35
N GLN A 295 8.04 -13.78 3.08
CA GLN A 295 8.52 -12.77 2.13
C GLN A 295 9.78 -12.08 2.67
N VAL A 296 9.81 -11.76 3.97
CA VAL A 296 11.00 -11.20 4.63
C VAL A 296 12.21 -12.12 4.42
N MET A 297 12.06 -13.41 4.71
CA MET A 297 13.13 -14.39 4.53
C MET A 297 13.62 -14.44 3.08
N TRP A 298 12.69 -14.41 2.11
CA TRP A 298 13.05 -14.37 0.70
C TRP A 298 13.80 -13.08 0.31
N ILE A 299 13.34 -11.91 0.77
CA ILE A 299 14.05 -10.64 0.53
C ILE A 299 15.49 -10.75 1.05
N LEU A 300 15.67 -11.24 2.27
CA LEU A 300 16.99 -11.41 2.88
C LEU A 300 17.87 -12.39 2.09
N GLN A 301 17.31 -13.47 1.56
CA GLN A 301 18.04 -14.46 0.74
C GLN A 301 18.39 -13.94 -0.67
N VAL A 302 17.52 -13.12 -1.27
CA VAL A 302 17.71 -12.62 -2.63
C VAL A 302 18.69 -11.44 -2.69
N ILE A 303 18.79 -10.62 -1.64
CA ILE A 303 19.70 -9.45 -1.63
C ILE A 303 21.17 -9.82 -1.93
N PRO A 304 21.78 -10.86 -1.33
CA PRO A 304 23.14 -11.29 -1.71
C PRO A 304 23.27 -11.66 -3.19
N LEU A 305 22.22 -12.27 -3.78
CA LEU A 305 22.19 -12.62 -5.19
C LEU A 305 22.04 -11.38 -6.09
N VAL A 306 21.29 -10.37 -5.64
CA VAL A 306 21.21 -9.06 -6.30
C VAL A 306 22.61 -8.42 -6.36
N VAL A 307 23.34 -8.40 -5.24
CA VAL A 307 24.72 -7.85 -5.19
C VAL A 307 25.63 -8.57 -6.18
N ARG A 308 25.62 -9.90 -6.21
CA ARG A 308 26.40 -10.71 -7.18
C ARG A 308 26.02 -10.45 -8.62
N THR A 309 24.74 -10.27 -8.87
CA THR A 309 24.23 -9.94 -10.21
C THR A 309 24.84 -8.60 -10.65
N LEU A 310 24.82 -7.58 -9.79
CA LEU A 310 25.45 -6.28 -10.08
C LEU A 310 26.96 -6.39 -10.36
N GLU A 311 27.68 -7.22 -9.58
CA GLU A 311 29.12 -7.46 -9.78
C GLU A 311 29.40 -8.16 -11.12
N THR A 312 28.61 -9.18 -11.46
CA THR A 312 28.77 -10.00 -12.67
C THR A 312 28.64 -9.19 -13.95
N TYR A 313 27.70 -8.24 -13.98
CA TYR A 313 27.48 -7.40 -15.15
C TYR A 313 28.47 -6.21 -15.26
N ASP A 314 29.62 -6.26 -14.55
CA ASP A 314 30.69 -5.25 -14.46
C ASP A 314 30.15 -3.82 -14.39
N MET A 315 29.14 -3.63 -13.55
CA MET A 315 28.48 -2.35 -13.43
C MET A 315 29.34 -1.44 -12.55
N ARG A 316 30.46 -0.96 -13.12
CA ARG A 316 31.57 -0.23 -12.47
C ARG A 316 31.12 0.94 -11.57
N LEU A 317 29.96 1.53 -11.86
CA LEU A 317 29.34 2.57 -11.03
C LEU A 317 29.05 2.10 -9.59
N PHE A 318 28.92 0.79 -9.36
CA PHE A 318 28.41 0.24 -8.11
C PHE A 318 29.47 -0.39 -7.20
N ARG A 319 30.69 -0.67 -7.68
CA ARG A 319 31.75 -1.27 -6.83
C ARG A 319 32.14 -0.37 -5.65
N GLY A 320 32.18 0.95 -5.85
CA GLY A 320 32.57 1.89 -4.78
C GLY A 320 31.53 1.97 -3.66
N TYR A 321 30.24 2.02 -4.00
CA TYR A 321 29.17 2.15 -3.00
C TYR A 321 28.88 0.85 -2.24
N LEU A 322 28.96 -0.30 -2.92
CA LEU A 322 28.67 -1.59 -2.27
C LEU A 322 29.72 -1.96 -1.23
N GLN A 323 30.99 -1.59 -1.43
CA GLN A 323 32.08 -2.05 -0.56
C GLN A 323 32.05 -1.42 0.83
N GLU A 324 31.68 -0.14 0.98
CA GLU A 324 31.65 0.52 2.29
C GLU A 324 30.40 0.16 3.11
N GLU A 325 29.23 0.11 2.47
CA GLU A 325 27.97 -0.16 3.16
C GLU A 325 27.77 -1.66 3.46
N TRP A 326 28.19 -2.56 2.57
CA TRP A 326 28.03 -3.99 2.78
C TRP A 326 28.95 -4.53 3.86
N THR A 327 30.21 -4.07 3.90
CA THR A 327 31.16 -4.41 4.97
C THR A 327 30.60 -4.00 6.33
N THR A 328 30.01 -2.80 6.44
CA THR A 328 29.36 -2.35 7.69
C THR A 328 28.19 -3.25 8.09
N LEU A 329 27.39 -3.74 7.14
CA LEU A 329 26.26 -4.63 7.41
C LEU A 329 26.74 -6.02 7.90
N VAL A 330 27.75 -6.59 7.24
CA VAL A 330 28.36 -7.87 7.60
C VAL A 330 29.02 -7.78 8.98
N GLU A 331 29.78 -6.71 9.25
CA GLU A 331 30.43 -6.47 10.54
C GLU A 331 29.43 -6.22 11.68
N SER A 332 28.24 -5.69 11.37
CA SER A 332 27.18 -5.46 12.36
C SER A 332 26.42 -6.73 12.78
N GLY A 333 26.81 -7.91 12.31
CA GLY A 333 26.24 -9.19 12.74
C GLY A 333 24.84 -9.48 12.20
N SER A 334 24.51 -8.99 11.00
CA SER A 334 23.21 -9.29 10.39
C SER A 334 23.05 -10.81 10.19
N PRO A 335 22.02 -11.46 10.76
CA PRO A 335 21.83 -12.92 10.79
C PRO A 335 21.57 -13.57 9.42
N VAL A 336 21.56 -12.78 8.34
CA VAL A 336 21.17 -13.20 6.99
C VAL A 336 22.05 -14.32 6.43
N CYS A 337 23.27 -14.49 6.94
CA CYS A 337 24.21 -15.48 6.44
C CYS A 337 24.39 -16.73 7.33
N CYS A 338 23.81 -16.77 8.54
CA CYS A 338 24.18 -17.79 9.55
C CYS A 338 23.02 -18.64 10.11
N ALA A 339 21.81 -18.55 9.55
CA ALA A 339 20.70 -19.39 10.00
C ALA A 339 20.74 -20.77 9.30
N GLU A 340 21.38 -21.76 9.91
CA GLU A 340 21.08 -23.16 9.61
C GLU A 340 19.62 -23.43 10.03
N SER A 341 18.73 -23.67 9.06
CA SER A 341 17.32 -23.95 9.34
C SER A 341 17.16 -25.40 9.81
N GLU A 342 17.32 -25.66 11.11
CA GLU A 342 17.17 -27.01 11.67
C GLU A 342 15.74 -27.58 11.61
N ASN A 343 14.72 -26.82 11.15
CA ASN A 343 13.31 -27.26 11.22
C ASN A 343 12.42 -26.97 9.99
N LEU A 344 12.98 -26.68 8.82
CA LEU A 344 12.19 -26.54 7.60
C LEU A 344 12.42 -27.74 6.67
N LYS A 345 11.34 -28.43 6.30
CA LYS A 345 11.33 -29.51 5.30
C LYS A 345 12.03 -29.04 4.01
N PRO A 346 12.70 -29.93 3.27
CA PRO A 346 13.60 -29.54 2.19
C PRO A 346 12.82 -28.87 1.06
N VAL A 347 12.95 -27.54 0.97
CA VAL A 347 13.06 -26.87 -0.32
C VAL A 347 14.33 -27.42 -0.96
N PRO A 348 14.33 -27.89 -2.22
CA PRO A 348 15.53 -28.44 -2.83
C PRO A 348 16.69 -27.42 -2.73
N GLU A 349 17.66 -27.81 -1.93
CA GLU A 349 18.99 -27.24 -1.65
C GLU A 349 19.32 -25.91 -2.34
N VAL A 350 18.92 -24.79 -1.73
CA VAL A 350 19.64 -23.53 -1.93
C VAL A 350 20.89 -23.61 -1.06
N ASN A 351 22.03 -23.91 -1.70
CA ASN A 351 23.32 -23.97 -1.01
C ASN A 351 23.74 -22.56 -0.52
N VAL A 352 23.50 -22.30 0.76
CA VAL A 352 23.88 -21.06 1.47
C VAL A 352 25.39 -20.95 1.76
N SER A 353 26.21 -21.96 1.45
CA SER A 353 27.68 -21.85 1.49
C SER A 353 28.25 -20.85 0.49
N LEU A 354 27.38 -20.28 -0.35
CA LEU A 354 27.72 -19.28 -1.36
C LEU A 354 27.91 -17.89 -0.77
N CYS A 355 27.68 -17.57 0.50
CA CYS A 355 27.83 -16.19 1.01
C CYS A 355 29.28 -15.66 1.11
N GLY A 356 30.31 -16.47 0.86
CA GLY A 356 31.71 -16.01 0.75
C GLY A 356 32.35 -15.52 2.06
N VAL A 357 31.62 -15.56 3.17
CA VAL A 357 32.12 -15.29 4.54
C VAL A 357 32.04 -16.61 5.30
N PRO A 358 33.13 -17.13 5.88
CA PRO A 358 33.06 -18.29 6.76
C PRO A 358 32.16 -17.95 7.94
N CYS A 359 31.07 -18.68 8.13
CA CYS A 359 30.32 -18.66 9.38
C CYS A 359 31.22 -19.33 10.42
N GLU A 360 31.91 -18.55 11.25
CA GLU A 360 32.44 -19.10 12.49
C GLU A 360 31.22 -19.44 13.36
N VAL A 361 30.82 -20.71 13.33
CA VAL A 361 29.90 -21.24 14.33
C VAL A 361 30.60 -21.02 15.65
N PRO A 362 30.05 -20.23 16.59
CA PRO A 362 30.61 -20.15 17.92
C PRO A 362 30.58 -21.58 18.46
N HIS A 363 31.75 -22.20 18.58
CA HIS A 363 31.88 -23.43 19.33
C HIS A 363 31.36 -23.10 20.72
N HIS A 364 30.15 -23.58 21.03
CA HIS A 364 29.76 -23.75 22.41
C HIS A 364 30.81 -24.73 22.95
N GLU A 365 31.81 -24.20 23.65
CA GLU A 365 32.58 -24.98 24.61
C GLU A 365 31.51 -25.56 25.54
N THR A 366 31.19 -26.82 25.31
CA THR A 366 30.56 -27.63 26.33
C THR A 366 31.61 -27.72 27.42
N ASP A 367 31.44 -26.92 28.46
CA ASP A 367 32.06 -27.17 29.75
C ASP A 367 31.56 -28.55 30.20
N ASP A 368 32.29 -29.59 29.77
CA ASP A 368 32.22 -30.92 30.35
C ASP A 368 32.83 -30.80 31.77
N ASP A 369 32.01 -30.30 32.70
CA ASP A 369 32.23 -30.47 34.13
C ASP A 369 32.03 -31.96 34.47
N ASP A 370 33.06 -32.76 34.20
CA ASP A 370 33.26 -34.10 34.78
C ASP A 370 33.52 -33.95 36.29
N ASP A 371 32.48 -33.67 37.06
CA ASP A 371 32.47 -33.92 38.51
C ASP A 371 31.96 -35.33 38.76
N ASP A 372 32.91 -36.26 38.88
CA ASP A 372 32.71 -37.63 39.35
C ASP A 372 33.08 -37.70 40.85
N PRO A 373 32.12 -37.60 41.81
CA PRO A 373 32.40 -37.91 43.18
C PRO A 373 32.13 -39.39 43.45
N ALA A 374 33.19 -40.08 43.84
CA ALA A 374 33.17 -41.42 44.40
C ALA A 374 32.05 -41.63 45.45
N SER A 375 31.28 -42.70 45.25
CA SER A 375 30.58 -43.43 46.31
C SER A 375 30.52 -44.92 46.00
#